data_AF-A0A7S2QS35-F1
#
_entry.id   AF-A0A7S2QS35-F1
#
_cell.length_a   1.000
_cell.length_b   1.000
_cell.length_c   1.000
_cell.angle_alpha   90.00
_cell.angle_beta   90.00
_cell.angle_gamma   90.00
#
_symmetry.space_group_name_H-M   'P 1'
#
loop_
_entity.id
_entity.type
_entity.pdbx_description
1 polymer ?
#
loop_
_entity_poly.entity_id
_entity_poly.type
_entity_poly.pdbx_seq_one_letter_code
_entity_poly.pdbx_strand_id
1 'polypeptide(L)'
;MSRIVTIGNHVLGRCANLKIEDTLVLQALVQEFDVFLEECQESVKPFTLLKHLKSFEVQFFESVLHQRDLQKDLKSNKCHRCQLKEGHYEQLAKKHRCQSEIGQLEFSIQKQSLDLWDDMTSRLELLKARGFVDYNGCITLKGRVACEVTETDEITLTEVLFNRIIQDLMPEEAAAVLSYFVLPDK
;
A
#
# COMPACT_ATOMS: atom_id res chain seq x y z
N MET A 1 -21.17 20.35 44.20
CA MET A 1 -21.89 20.08 42.93
C MET A 1 -21.14 20.65 41.70
N SER A 2 -19.82 20.40 41.56
CA SER A 2 -19.04 21.06 40.51
C SER A 2 -18.02 20.16 39.78
N ARG A 3 -18.26 18.84 39.71
CA ARG A 3 -17.26 17.89 39.17
C ARG A 3 -17.77 16.82 38.19
N ILE A 4 -19.04 16.86 37.80
CA ILE A 4 -19.63 15.81 36.91
C ILE A 4 -19.56 16.20 35.42
N VAL A 5 -19.13 17.42 35.09
CA VAL A 5 -19.28 17.95 33.72
C VAL A 5 -18.02 17.84 32.86
N THR A 6 -16.85 17.49 33.40
CA THR A 6 -15.59 17.60 32.63
C THR A 6 -15.15 16.33 31.91
N ILE A 7 -15.75 15.17 32.19
CA ILE A 7 -15.25 13.87 31.66
C ILE A 7 -15.82 13.53 30.28
N GLY A 8 -16.92 14.18 29.87
CA GLY A 8 -17.55 13.95 28.57
C GLY A 8 -16.69 14.38 27.37
N ASN A 9 -15.65 15.19 27.59
CA ASN A 9 -14.92 15.87 26.50
C ASN A 9 -13.64 15.20 26.01
N HIS A 10 -13.16 14.16 26.67
CA HIS A 10 -11.88 13.57 26.29
C HIS A 10 -11.96 12.22 25.57
N VAL A 11 -13.12 11.57 25.57
CA VAL A 11 -13.25 10.16 25.12
C VAL A 11 -13.70 10.01 23.66
N LEU A 12 -14.46 10.96 23.12
CA LEU A 12 -15.17 10.79 21.85
C LEU A 12 -14.59 11.63 20.69
N GLY A 13 -13.61 12.49 20.95
CA GLY A 13 -12.94 13.32 19.92
C GLY A 13 -11.63 12.74 19.36
N ARG A 14 -11.18 11.56 19.81
CA ARG A 14 -9.83 11.05 19.54
C ARG A 14 -9.78 9.73 18.76
N CYS A 15 -10.91 9.16 18.36
CA CYS A 15 -10.92 7.84 17.71
C CYS A 15 -10.69 7.87 16.20
N ALA A 16 -10.58 9.05 15.57
CA ALA A 16 -10.34 9.13 14.13
C ALA A 16 -8.86 9.09 13.73
N ASN A 17 -7.90 9.35 14.64
CA ASN A 17 -6.47 9.46 14.29
C ASN A 17 -5.46 9.21 15.44
N LEU A 18 -5.80 8.49 16.51
CA LEU A 18 -4.82 8.24 17.58
C LEU A 18 -3.80 7.17 17.20
N LYS A 19 -2.57 7.61 16.89
CA LYS A 19 -1.37 6.82 17.21
C LYS A 19 -1.31 6.72 18.74
N ILE A 20 -1.69 5.57 19.26
CA ILE A 20 -1.70 5.27 20.69
C ILE A 20 -0.27 4.84 21.06
N GLU A 21 0.55 5.78 21.55
CA GLU A 21 1.85 5.45 22.14
C GLU A 21 1.92 5.67 23.66
N ASP A 22 0.90 6.30 24.29
CA ASP A 22 0.89 6.52 25.74
C ASP A 22 0.02 5.50 26.49
N THR A 23 0.64 4.36 26.82
CA THR A 23 0.07 3.22 27.58
C THR A 23 -0.56 3.63 28.92
N LEU A 24 -0.08 4.74 29.51
CA LEU A 24 -0.58 5.31 30.78
C LEU A 24 -2.00 5.85 30.69
N VAL A 25 -2.37 6.47 29.57
CA VAL A 25 -3.71 7.09 29.41
C VAL A 25 -4.77 6.01 29.20
N LEU A 26 -4.43 4.94 28.47
CA LEU A 26 -5.32 3.79 28.31
C LEU A 26 -5.49 3.00 29.62
N GLN A 27 -4.44 2.82 30.42
CA GLN A 27 -4.55 2.15 31.71
C GLN A 27 -5.40 2.92 32.71
N ALA A 28 -5.30 4.25 32.75
CA ALA A 28 -6.12 5.09 33.62
C ALA A 28 -7.60 5.05 33.22
N LEU A 29 -7.90 5.07 31.91
CA LEU A 29 -9.26 4.96 31.39
C LEU A 29 -9.87 3.58 31.67
N VAL A 30 -9.11 2.50 31.50
CA VAL A 30 -9.56 1.14 31.82
C VAL A 30 -9.81 1.00 33.33
N GLN A 31 -8.92 1.50 34.18
CA GLN A 31 -9.12 1.48 35.64
C GLN A 31 -10.34 2.30 36.08
N GLU A 32 -10.58 3.47 35.52
CA GLU A 32 -11.78 4.26 35.86
C GLU A 32 -13.08 3.61 35.36
N PHE A 33 -13.04 2.94 34.20
CA PHE A 33 -14.17 2.16 33.70
C PHE A 33 -14.42 0.89 34.55
N ASP A 34 -13.36 0.20 35.00
CA ASP A 34 -13.47 -0.98 35.85
C ASP A 34 -14.05 -0.63 37.22
N VAL A 35 -13.62 0.49 37.82
CA VAL A 35 -14.21 1.01 39.07
C VAL A 35 -15.68 1.40 38.88
N PHE A 36 -16.02 2.02 37.75
CA PHE A 36 -17.40 2.36 37.42
C PHE A 36 -18.29 1.12 37.18
N LEU A 37 -17.71 0.03 36.66
CA LEU A 37 -18.39 -1.25 36.48
C LEU A 37 -18.56 -2.02 37.80
N GLU A 38 -17.58 -1.95 38.72
CA GLU A 38 -17.68 -2.56 40.06
C GLU A 38 -18.74 -1.88 40.95
N GLU A 39 -18.98 -0.58 40.78
CA GLU A 39 -20.02 0.15 41.52
C GLU A 39 -21.45 -0.08 40.99
N CYS A 40 -21.61 -0.62 39.78
CA CYS A 40 -22.90 -0.76 39.12
C CYS A 40 -23.49 -2.18 39.29
N GLN A 41 -24.06 -2.48 40.47
CA GLN A 41 -24.78 -3.74 40.69
C GLN A 41 -26.15 -3.82 39.97
N GLU A 42 -26.73 -2.70 39.51
CA GLU A 42 -27.97 -2.74 38.70
C GLU A 42 -28.00 -1.64 37.63
N SER A 43 -28.25 -2.07 36.38
CA SER A 43 -28.69 -1.30 35.20
C SER A 43 -28.12 0.13 35.05
N VAL A 44 -27.01 0.24 34.31
CA VAL A 44 -26.45 1.52 33.87
C VAL A 44 -27.49 2.29 33.04
N LYS A 45 -27.96 3.43 33.57
CA LYS A 45 -28.86 4.32 32.83
C LYS A 45 -28.08 4.99 31.69
N PRO A 46 -28.61 5.02 30.45
CA PRO A 46 -27.94 5.69 29.34
C PRO A 46 -27.73 7.17 29.65
N PHE A 47 -26.48 7.64 29.56
CA PHE A 47 -26.15 9.05 29.71
C PHE A 47 -26.88 9.87 28.64
N THR A 48 -27.68 10.85 29.06
CA THR A 48 -28.40 11.74 28.14
C THR A 48 -27.54 12.98 27.88
N LEU A 49 -27.08 13.17 26.64
CA LEU A 49 -26.26 14.31 26.24
C LEU A 49 -26.99 15.63 26.60
N LEU A 50 -26.44 16.37 27.57
CA LEU A 50 -26.99 17.65 28.04
C LEU A 50 -26.96 18.71 26.91
N LYS A 51 -27.95 19.62 26.91
CA LYS A 51 -28.09 20.73 25.93
C LYS A 51 -26.85 21.62 25.78
N HIS A 52 -25.89 21.55 26.71
CA HIS A 52 -24.65 22.31 26.73
C HIS A 52 -23.53 21.75 25.85
N LEU A 53 -23.70 20.57 25.25
CA LEU A 53 -22.70 19.94 24.37
C LEU A 53 -22.67 20.52 22.94
N LYS A 54 -23.34 21.67 22.72
CA LYS A 54 -23.30 22.45 21.47
C LYS A 54 -21.90 22.97 21.10
N SER A 55 -20.91 22.88 22.00
CA SER A 55 -19.58 23.49 21.84
C SER A 55 -18.45 22.48 21.56
N PHE A 56 -18.77 21.27 21.12
CA PHE A 56 -17.75 20.29 20.73
C PHE A 56 -17.32 20.40 19.28
N GLU A 57 -16.08 20.00 19.02
CA GLU A 57 -15.52 19.82 17.68
C GLU A 57 -16.45 18.97 16.80
N VAL A 58 -16.62 19.39 15.55
CA VAL A 58 -17.52 18.79 14.55
C VAL A 58 -17.33 17.27 14.43
N GLN A 59 -16.09 16.77 14.59
CA GLN A 59 -15.73 15.35 14.52
C GLN A 59 -16.37 14.48 15.62
N PHE A 60 -16.51 15.00 16.85
CA PHE A 60 -17.22 14.31 17.93
C PHE A 60 -18.70 14.16 17.56
N PHE A 61 -19.30 15.22 17.03
CA PHE A 61 -20.72 15.25 16.70
C PHE A 61 -21.03 14.31 15.52
N GLU A 62 -20.16 14.26 14.51
CA GLU A 62 -20.21 13.30 13.41
C GLU A 62 -20.16 11.85 13.91
N SER A 63 -19.26 11.54 14.85
CA SER A 63 -19.13 10.20 15.44
C SER A 63 -20.39 9.78 16.19
N VAL A 64 -21.00 10.69 16.95
CA VAL A 64 -22.26 10.45 17.68
C VAL A 64 -23.43 10.24 16.72
N LEU A 65 -23.53 11.03 15.65
CA LEU A 65 -24.53 10.83 14.60
C LEU A 65 -24.34 9.48 13.90
N HIS A 66 -23.08 9.13 13.58
CA HIS A 66 -22.75 7.85 12.96
C HIS A 66 -23.13 6.67 13.87
N GLN A 67 -22.86 6.75 15.16
CA GLN A 67 -23.28 5.73 16.14
C GLN A 67 -24.80 5.59 16.20
N ARG A 68 -25.55 6.71 16.19
CA ARG A 68 -27.01 6.68 16.14
C ARG A 68 -27.51 5.97 14.89
N ASP A 69 -26.92 6.27 13.74
CA ASP A 69 -27.32 5.70 12.45
C ASP A 69 -26.99 4.21 12.40
N LEU A 70 -25.80 3.79 12.82
CA LEU A 70 -25.44 2.38 12.98
C LEU A 70 -26.36 1.64 13.95
N GLN A 71 -26.76 2.26 15.07
CA GLN A 71 -27.72 1.64 15.99
C GLN A 71 -29.11 1.46 15.34
N LYS A 72 -29.54 2.42 14.53
CA LYS A 72 -30.80 2.32 13.78
C LYS A 72 -30.71 1.20 12.74
N ASP A 73 -29.62 1.13 12.00
CA ASP A 73 -29.39 0.13 10.97
C ASP A 73 -29.26 -1.27 11.58
N LEU A 74 -28.55 -1.39 12.70
CA LEU A 74 -28.44 -2.62 13.48
C LEU A 74 -29.83 -3.09 13.91
N LYS A 75 -30.67 -2.21 14.46
CA LYS A 75 -32.05 -2.57 14.87
C LYS A 75 -32.93 -2.99 13.68
N SER A 76 -32.69 -2.42 12.51
CA SER A 76 -33.40 -2.75 11.26
C SER A 76 -32.93 -4.06 10.62
N ASN A 77 -31.74 -4.55 11.00
CA ASN A 77 -31.16 -5.77 10.43
C ASN A 77 -31.93 -7.01 10.89
N LYS A 78 -32.26 -7.90 9.95
CA LYS A 78 -32.97 -9.16 10.20
C LYS A 78 -32.22 -10.08 11.18
N CYS A 79 -30.89 -10.00 11.23
CA CYS A 79 -30.06 -10.81 12.11
C CYS A 79 -30.00 -10.29 13.56
N HIS A 80 -30.44 -9.05 13.81
CA HIS A 80 -30.34 -8.41 15.13
C HIS A 80 -31.05 -9.17 16.26
N ARG A 81 -32.18 -9.80 15.94
CA ARG A 81 -32.97 -10.63 16.87
C ARG A 81 -32.94 -12.12 16.50
N CYS A 82 -32.00 -12.53 15.65
CA CYS A 82 -31.90 -13.92 15.23
C CYS A 82 -31.27 -14.79 16.33
N GLN A 83 -31.84 -15.96 16.60
CA GLN A 83 -31.28 -16.92 17.56
C GLN A 83 -29.98 -17.58 17.05
N LEU A 84 -29.81 -17.65 15.72
CA LEU A 84 -28.62 -18.21 15.06
C LEU A 84 -27.57 -17.16 14.71
N LYS A 85 -27.67 -15.94 15.28
CA LYS A 85 -26.79 -14.81 14.94
C LYS A 85 -25.29 -15.14 15.06
N GLU A 86 -24.92 -15.94 16.06
CA GLU A 86 -23.52 -16.33 16.29
C GLU A 86 -22.99 -17.19 15.14
N GLY A 87 -23.77 -18.18 14.70
CA GLY A 87 -23.40 -19.02 13.56
C GLY A 87 -23.34 -18.24 12.25
N HIS A 88 -24.27 -17.31 12.01
CA HIS A 88 -24.21 -16.42 10.84
C HIS A 88 -22.98 -15.51 10.86
N TYR A 89 -22.61 -14.95 12.02
CA TYR A 89 -21.41 -14.14 12.15
C TYR A 89 -20.13 -14.95 11.95
N GLU A 90 -20.09 -16.20 12.43
CA GLU A 90 -18.94 -17.08 12.20
C GLU A 90 -18.75 -17.39 10.70
N GLN A 91 -19.85 -17.69 9.99
CA GLN A 91 -19.81 -17.89 8.54
C GLN A 91 -19.41 -16.61 7.79
N LEU A 92 -19.93 -15.46 8.20
CA LEU A 92 -19.57 -14.17 7.62
C LEU A 92 -18.10 -13.84 7.85
N ALA A 93 -17.58 -14.10 9.06
CA ALA A 93 -16.17 -13.91 9.39
C ALA A 93 -15.27 -14.84 8.57
N LYS A 94 -15.66 -16.11 8.38
CA LYS A 94 -14.96 -17.05 7.48
C LYS A 94 -14.94 -16.55 6.04
N LYS A 95 -16.08 -16.09 5.51
CA LYS A 95 -16.17 -15.49 4.18
C LYS A 95 -15.24 -14.28 4.04
N HIS A 96 -15.28 -13.34 4.98
CA HIS A 96 -14.42 -12.16 4.97
C HIS A 96 -12.93 -12.52 5.04
N ARG A 97 -12.56 -13.52 5.84
CA ARG A 97 -11.19 -14.00 5.92
C ARG A 97 -10.72 -14.54 4.56
N CYS A 98 -11.49 -15.42 3.93
CA CYS A 98 -11.16 -15.93 2.60
C CYS A 98 -11.07 -14.81 1.55
N GLN A 99 -11.99 -13.83 1.58
CA GLN A 99 -11.93 -12.69 0.66
C GLN A 99 -10.68 -11.82 0.89
N SER A 100 -10.27 -11.62 2.15
CA SER A 100 -9.04 -10.90 2.47
C SER A 100 -7.80 -11.66 2.01
N GLU A 101 -7.78 -12.99 2.18
CA GLU A 101 -6.69 -13.85 1.70
C GLU A 101 -6.58 -13.79 0.17
N ILE A 102 -7.70 -13.86 -0.54
CA ILE A 102 -7.74 -13.69 -2.00
C ILE A 102 -7.13 -12.34 -2.40
N GLY A 103 -7.58 -11.23 -1.79
CA GLY A 103 -7.07 -9.90 -2.11
C GLY A 103 -5.56 -9.75 -1.81
N GLN A 104 -5.07 -10.38 -0.74
CA GLN A 104 -3.63 -10.40 -0.42
C GLN A 104 -2.82 -11.20 -1.44
N LEU A 105 -3.33 -12.35 -1.87
CA LEU A 105 -2.69 -13.19 -2.89
C LEU A 105 -2.66 -12.49 -4.24
N GLU A 106 -3.77 -11.90 -4.68
CA GLU A 106 -3.87 -11.11 -5.92
C GLU A 106 -2.85 -9.97 -5.92
N PHE A 107 -2.77 -9.20 -4.83
CA PHE A 107 -1.80 -8.13 -4.68
C PHE A 107 -0.35 -8.64 -4.73
N SER A 108 -0.07 -9.77 -4.09
CA SER A 108 1.28 -10.37 -4.07
C SER A 108 1.72 -10.84 -5.46
N ILE A 109 0.82 -11.45 -6.23
CA ILE A 109 1.06 -11.88 -7.61
C ILE A 109 1.32 -10.67 -8.51
N GLN A 110 0.49 -9.62 -8.38
CA GLN A 110 0.66 -8.40 -9.17
C GLN A 110 1.98 -7.71 -8.86
N LYS A 111 2.40 -7.67 -7.58
CA LYS A 111 3.67 -7.08 -7.19
C LYS A 111 4.86 -7.86 -7.75
N GLN A 112 4.87 -9.19 -7.62
CA GLN A 112 5.96 -10.03 -8.13
C GLN A 112 6.15 -9.97 -9.65
N SER A 113 5.09 -9.67 -10.41
CA SER A 113 5.14 -9.65 -11.87
C SER A 113 5.60 -8.32 -12.47
N LEU A 114 5.63 -7.23 -11.70
CA LEU A 114 5.80 -5.88 -12.24
C LEU A 114 7.13 -5.20 -11.87
N ASP A 115 7.82 -5.65 -10.83
CA ASP A 115 9.03 -4.97 -10.34
C ASP A 115 10.14 -4.82 -11.42
N LEU A 116 10.23 -5.75 -12.37
CA LEU A 116 11.20 -5.70 -13.48
C LEU A 116 10.59 -5.28 -14.82
N TRP A 117 9.25 -5.14 -14.89
CA TRP A 117 8.57 -4.92 -16.15
C TRP A 117 8.87 -3.52 -16.71
N ASP A 118 8.92 -2.51 -15.86
CA ASP A 118 9.23 -1.13 -16.25
C ASP A 118 10.67 -0.99 -16.77
N ASP A 119 11.63 -1.65 -16.13
CA ASP A 119 13.04 -1.66 -16.58
C ASP A 119 13.18 -2.38 -17.93
N MET A 120 12.55 -3.56 -18.08
CA MET A 120 12.55 -4.29 -19.36
C MET A 120 11.92 -3.48 -20.49
N THR A 121 10.82 -2.77 -20.22
CA THR A 121 10.15 -1.92 -21.22
C THR A 121 11.04 -0.75 -21.63
N SER A 122 11.69 -0.10 -20.65
CA SER A 122 12.62 1.01 -20.90
C SER A 122 13.83 0.57 -21.75
N ARG A 123 14.39 -0.61 -21.45
CA ARG A 123 15.49 -1.19 -22.25
C ARG A 123 15.04 -1.54 -23.66
N LEU A 124 13.85 -2.12 -23.82
CA LEU A 124 13.29 -2.45 -25.12
C LEU A 124 13.05 -1.18 -25.97
N GLU A 125 12.57 -0.10 -25.35
CA GLU A 125 12.39 1.20 -26.02
C GLU A 125 13.71 1.78 -26.52
N LEU A 126 14.78 1.71 -25.72
CA LEU A 126 16.12 2.11 -26.16
C LEU A 126 16.60 1.29 -27.35
N LEU A 127 16.48 -0.05 -27.27
CA LEU A 127 16.88 -0.95 -28.36
C LEU A 127 16.09 -0.68 -29.64
N LYS A 128 14.81 -0.34 -29.54
CA LYS A 128 13.99 0.10 -30.68
C LYS A 128 14.45 1.44 -31.23
N ALA A 129 14.67 2.43 -30.37
CA ALA A 129 15.11 3.77 -30.76
C ALA A 129 16.48 3.75 -31.48
N ARG A 130 17.35 2.79 -31.13
CA ARG A 130 18.67 2.59 -31.74
C ARG A 130 18.69 1.60 -32.90
N GLY A 131 17.55 1.01 -33.23
CA GLY A 131 17.38 0.11 -34.37
C GLY A 131 17.97 -1.29 -34.18
N PHE A 132 18.19 -1.74 -32.94
CA PHE A 132 18.53 -3.14 -32.63
C PHE A 132 17.32 -4.07 -32.76
N VAL A 133 16.13 -3.53 -32.48
CA VAL A 133 14.83 -4.18 -32.65
C VAL A 133 13.94 -3.26 -33.50
N ASP A 134 13.15 -3.82 -34.41
CA ASP A 134 12.20 -3.04 -35.21
C ASP A 134 10.90 -2.73 -34.46
N TYR A 135 10.00 -1.99 -35.10
CA TYR A 135 8.70 -1.61 -34.51
C TYR A 135 7.76 -2.81 -34.30
N ASN A 136 7.97 -3.91 -35.02
CA ASN A 136 7.22 -5.16 -34.87
C ASN A 136 7.79 -6.07 -33.76
N GLY A 137 8.92 -5.70 -33.15
CA GLY A 137 9.61 -6.51 -32.15
C GLY A 137 10.55 -7.56 -32.73
N CYS A 138 10.86 -7.51 -34.03
CA CYS A 138 11.82 -8.41 -34.66
C CYS A 138 13.25 -7.86 -34.52
N ILE A 139 14.22 -8.76 -34.28
CA ILE A 139 15.64 -8.41 -34.17
C ILE A 139 16.16 -8.01 -35.55
N THR A 140 16.84 -6.86 -35.63
CA THR A 140 17.41 -6.35 -36.88
C THR A 140 18.80 -6.95 -37.16
N LEU A 141 19.42 -6.59 -38.28
CA LEU A 141 20.84 -6.95 -38.50
C LEU A 141 21.76 -6.40 -37.41
N LYS A 142 21.54 -5.16 -36.99
CA LYS A 142 22.29 -4.51 -35.90
C LYS A 142 22.11 -5.24 -34.58
N GLY A 143 20.87 -5.65 -34.28
CA GLY A 143 20.53 -6.53 -33.16
C GLY A 143 21.31 -7.84 -33.18
N ARG A 144 21.32 -8.53 -34.33
CA ARG A 144 22.05 -9.79 -34.50
C ARG A 144 23.56 -9.63 -34.31
N VAL A 145 24.15 -8.55 -34.82
CA VAL A 145 25.59 -8.29 -34.63
C VAL A 145 25.91 -8.07 -33.15
N ALA A 146 25.08 -7.34 -32.41
CA ALA A 146 25.27 -7.18 -30.97
C ALA A 146 25.17 -8.50 -30.21
N CYS A 147 24.28 -9.42 -30.61
CA CYS A 147 24.19 -10.73 -29.98
C CYS A 147 25.47 -11.59 -30.11
N GLU A 148 26.35 -11.29 -31.06
CA GLU A 148 27.64 -11.98 -31.24
C GLU A 148 28.77 -11.35 -30.41
N VAL A 149 28.52 -10.21 -29.74
CA VAL A 149 29.48 -9.56 -28.84
C VAL A 149 29.21 -10.02 -27.40
N THR A 150 30.16 -10.73 -26.78
CA THR A 150 29.92 -11.42 -25.49
C THR A 150 30.73 -10.90 -24.31
N GLU A 151 31.90 -10.31 -24.54
CA GLU A 151 32.87 -10.00 -23.46
C GLU A 151 32.97 -8.50 -23.13
N THR A 152 32.19 -7.65 -23.82
CA THR A 152 32.33 -6.20 -23.81
C THR A 152 30.95 -5.55 -23.89
N ASP A 153 30.82 -4.25 -23.64
CA ASP A 153 29.56 -3.50 -23.89
C ASP A 153 29.11 -3.65 -25.35
N GLU A 154 28.13 -4.53 -25.56
CA GLU A 154 27.68 -5.02 -26.85
C GLU A 154 26.96 -3.92 -27.65
N ILE A 155 26.28 -3.01 -26.95
CA ILE A 155 25.53 -1.93 -27.58
C ILE A 155 26.49 -0.88 -28.10
N THR A 156 27.42 -0.42 -27.26
CA THR A 156 28.36 0.64 -27.62
C THR A 156 29.30 0.18 -28.74
N LEU A 157 29.87 -1.03 -28.64
CA LEU A 157 30.75 -1.55 -29.70
C LEU A 157 30.00 -1.68 -31.04
N THR A 158 28.76 -2.17 -31.01
CA THR A 158 27.94 -2.29 -32.21
C THR A 158 27.57 -0.94 -32.81
N GLU A 159 27.30 0.09 -31.99
CA GLU A 159 27.11 1.46 -32.49
C GLU A 159 28.37 2.00 -33.16
N VAL A 160 29.55 1.78 -32.58
CA VAL A 160 30.83 2.21 -33.17
C VAL A 160 31.05 1.56 -34.54
N LEU A 161 30.74 0.27 -34.66
CA LEU A 161 30.83 -0.48 -35.92
C LEU A 161 29.83 0.04 -36.97
N PHE A 162 28.56 0.24 -36.61
CA PHE A 162 27.52 0.67 -37.55
C PHE A 162 27.60 2.15 -37.94
N ASN A 163 28.19 3.00 -37.10
CA ASN A 163 28.43 4.42 -37.39
C ASN A 163 29.71 4.66 -38.22
N ARG A 164 30.35 3.59 -38.74
CA ARG A 164 31.56 3.63 -39.56
C ARG A 164 32.77 4.30 -38.90
N ILE A 165 32.78 4.43 -37.57
CA ILE A 165 33.87 5.10 -36.84
C ILE A 165 35.21 4.39 -37.07
N ILE A 166 35.19 3.05 -37.09
CA ILE A 166 36.40 2.23 -37.29
C ILE A 166 36.82 2.17 -38.76
N GLN A 167 35.92 2.46 -39.70
CA GLN A 167 36.19 2.27 -41.13
C GLN A 167 37.26 3.21 -41.68
N ASP A 168 37.36 4.43 -41.12
CA ASP A 168 38.27 5.47 -41.59
C ASP A 168 39.61 5.49 -40.82
N LEU A 169 39.81 4.57 -39.88
CA LEU A 169 41.00 4.49 -39.02
C LEU A 169 42.09 3.61 -39.65
N MET A 170 43.35 3.95 -39.38
CA MET A 170 44.48 3.05 -39.66
C MET A 170 44.42 1.82 -38.74
N PRO A 171 45.00 0.67 -39.13
CA PRO A 171 44.97 -0.54 -38.31
C PRO A 171 45.45 -0.35 -36.88
N GLU A 172 46.47 0.48 -36.67
CA GLU A 172 47.03 0.81 -35.36
C GLU A 172 46.05 1.63 -34.51
N GLU A 173 45.33 2.56 -35.13
CA GLU A 173 44.32 3.40 -34.48
C GLU A 173 43.06 2.58 -34.14
N ALA A 174 42.63 1.71 -35.05
CA ALA A 174 41.54 0.77 -34.81
C ALA A 174 41.87 -0.18 -33.65
N ALA A 175 43.09 -0.72 -33.60
CA ALA A 175 43.57 -1.54 -32.49
C ALA A 175 43.58 -0.77 -31.16
N ALA A 176 44.01 0.49 -31.17
CA ALA A 176 43.98 1.34 -29.99
C ALA A 176 42.55 1.57 -29.46
N VAL A 177 41.58 1.86 -30.34
CA VAL A 177 40.17 2.03 -29.95
C VAL A 177 39.57 0.72 -29.44
N LEU A 178 39.79 -0.40 -30.14
CA LEU A 178 39.26 -1.70 -29.75
C LEU A 178 39.88 -2.23 -28.45
N SER A 179 41.10 -1.80 -28.11
CA SER A 179 41.74 -2.17 -26.83
C SER A 179 40.94 -1.72 -25.60
N TYR A 180 40.14 -0.65 -25.71
CA TYR A 180 39.23 -0.22 -24.65
C TYR A 180 38.17 -1.26 -24.34
N PHE A 181 37.61 -1.91 -25.38
CA PHE A 181 36.52 -2.87 -25.20
C PHE A 181 37.02 -4.21 -24.63
N VAL A 182 38.29 -4.56 -24.84
CA VAL A 182 38.86 -5.84 -24.37
C VAL A 182 39.32 -5.75 -22.90
N LEU A 183 39.47 -4.55 -22.34
CA LEU A 183 39.92 -4.40 -20.96
C LEU A 183 38.75 -4.65 -20.00
N PRO A 184 38.82 -5.65 -19.09
CA PRO A 184 37.82 -5.79 -18.05
C PRO A 184 37.86 -4.56 -17.14
N ASP A 185 36.67 -4.05 -16.77
CA ASP A 185 36.53 -2.96 -15.80
C ASP A 185 37.35 -3.28 -14.53
N LYS A 186 38.14 -2.31 -14.07
CA LYS A 186 38.92 -2.41 -12.82
C LYS A 186 38.06 -2.23 -11.59
#